data_AF-A0A423T7Z7-F1
#
_entry.id   AF-A0A423T7Z7-F1
#
_cell.length_a   1.000
_cell.length_b   1.000
_cell.length_c   1.000
_cell.angle_alpha   90.00
_cell.angle_beta   90.00
_cell.angle_gamma   90.00
#
_symmetry.space_group_name_H-M   'P 1'
#
loop_
_entity.id
_entity.type
_entity.pdbx_description
1 polymer ?
#
loop_
_entity_poly.entity_id
_entity_poly.type
_entity_poly.pdbx_seq_one_letter_code
_entity_poly.pdbx_strand_id
1 'polypeptide(L)'
;MGIQVSMTDEELGGPERMVADGFASPEECQILTHLTKMTSVEGDGYKKSSSPHTTAEHFQGMTLGRTGLMVHNKLIEKEVLELILDLTSHCRDYLERYFNLLTPLYFSFTHLVCRTARPEKAANRSSLDMSHEVHVDNCILQNDGDCLRVPPAYVFRDYSAILYLNQEFEGGEFIFTHDQTGSSYESIIKPKCGRMVGFSAGPKNPHGVLPVHKGSRCAIGMWFTHDKRFKEVERTMVETLLRKLQNEEM
;
A
#
# COMPACT_ATOMS: atom_id res chain seq x y z
N MET A 1 -14.47 17.54 -4.37
CA MET A 1 -13.64 17.44 -5.59
C MET A 1 -13.61 15.98 -6.01
N GLY A 2 -13.73 15.67 -7.31
CA GLY A 2 -13.77 14.29 -7.78
C GLY A 2 -12.37 13.71 -8.04
N ILE A 3 -12.29 12.38 -8.22
CA ILE A 3 -11.04 11.69 -8.58
C ILE A 3 -10.57 12.13 -9.97
N GLN A 4 -9.27 12.39 -10.13
CA GLN A 4 -8.66 12.80 -11.39
C GLN A 4 -7.42 11.96 -11.71
N VAL A 5 -7.38 11.38 -12.92
CA VAL A 5 -6.19 10.72 -13.45
C VAL A 5 -5.10 11.77 -13.62
N SER A 6 -3.93 11.51 -13.04
CA SER A 6 -2.76 12.39 -13.09
C SER A 6 -1.66 11.83 -13.97
N MET A 7 -1.54 10.51 -14.08
CA MET A 7 -0.61 9.84 -14.99
C MET A 7 -1.22 8.54 -15.54
N THR A 8 -1.07 8.30 -16.83
CA THR A 8 -1.46 7.05 -17.51
C THR A 8 -0.27 6.10 -17.72
N ASP A 9 -0.52 4.93 -18.30
CA ASP A 9 0.51 3.96 -18.70
C ASP A 9 1.58 4.55 -19.64
N GLU A 10 1.18 5.42 -20.58
CA GLU A 10 2.09 6.16 -21.47
C GLU A 10 3.10 7.02 -20.68
N GLU A 11 2.60 7.78 -19.69
CA GLU A 11 3.44 8.64 -18.84
C GLU A 11 4.23 7.86 -17.79
N LEU A 12 3.74 6.67 -17.41
CA LEU A 12 4.34 5.79 -16.41
C LEU A 12 5.33 4.79 -17.01
N GLY A 13 5.45 4.74 -18.34
CA GLY A 13 6.42 3.93 -19.07
C GLY A 13 6.09 2.44 -19.07
N GLY A 14 4.83 2.04 -18.93
CA GLY A 14 4.47 0.62 -18.98
C GLY A 14 2.96 0.36 -18.81
N PRO A 15 2.48 -0.78 -19.33
CA PRO A 15 1.06 -1.08 -19.40
C PRO A 15 0.46 -1.37 -18.02
N GLU A 16 -0.85 -1.18 -17.90
CA GLU A 16 -1.59 -1.49 -16.67
C GLU A 16 -1.00 -0.78 -15.44
N ARG A 17 -0.65 0.50 -15.61
CA ARG A 17 -0.20 1.42 -14.55
C ARG A 17 -1.07 2.67 -14.58
N MET A 18 -1.35 3.23 -13.42
CA MET A 18 -2.03 4.52 -13.31
C MET A 18 -1.69 5.25 -12.03
N VAL A 19 -1.79 6.58 -12.08
CA VAL A 19 -1.79 7.46 -10.91
C VAL A 19 -3.02 8.36 -10.97
N ALA A 20 -3.79 8.42 -9.90
CA ALA A 20 -4.92 9.33 -9.78
C ALA A 20 -4.99 9.94 -8.38
N ASP A 21 -5.51 11.15 -8.33
CA ASP A 21 -5.58 11.98 -7.13
C ASP A 21 -7.04 12.16 -6.69
N GLY A 22 -7.24 12.46 -5.41
CA GLY A 22 -8.55 12.80 -4.85
C GLY A 22 -9.33 11.63 -4.26
N PHE A 23 -8.66 10.55 -3.87
CA PHE A 23 -9.29 9.41 -3.18
C PHE A 23 -9.60 9.69 -1.72
N ALA A 24 -8.83 10.55 -1.07
CA ALA A 24 -9.01 10.93 0.34
C ALA A 24 -8.86 12.44 0.50
N SER A 25 -9.63 13.03 1.40
CA SER A 25 -9.52 14.43 1.79
C SER A 25 -8.32 14.64 2.74
N PRO A 26 -7.85 15.90 2.88
CA PRO A 26 -6.83 16.23 3.88
C PRO A 26 -7.18 15.79 5.30
N GLU A 27 -8.45 15.91 5.69
CA GLU A 27 -8.96 15.52 7.01
C GLU A 27 -8.91 14.00 7.20
N GLU A 28 -9.35 13.23 6.20
CA GLU A 28 -9.30 11.75 6.22
C GLU A 28 -7.85 11.25 6.32
N CYS A 29 -6.95 11.84 5.53
CA CYS A 29 -5.51 11.60 5.62
C CYS A 29 -4.95 11.89 7.02
N GLN A 30 -5.35 13.01 7.65
CA GLN A 30 -4.94 13.35 9.01
C GLN A 30 -5.44 12.34 10.04
N ILE A 31 -6.71 11.92 9.94
CA ILE A 31 -7.29 10.89 10.82
C ILE A 31 -6.46 9.59 10.74
N LEU A 32 -6.20 9.11 9.52
CA LEU A 32 -5.51 7.84 9.31
C LEU A 32 -4.02 7.91 9.67
N THR A 33 -3.35 9.03 9.41
CA THR A 33 -1.95 9.21 9.83
C THR A 33 -1.80 9.40 11.34
N HIS A 34 -2.80 9.95 12.02
CA HIS A 34 -2.82 10.01 13.47
C HIS A 34 -3.06 8.63 14.07
N LEU A 35 -4.00 7.86 13.51
CA LEU A 35 -4.24 6.46 13.89
C LEU A 35 -2.93 5.66 13.85
N THR A 36 -2.22 5.67 12.72
CA THR A 36 -0.99 4.88 12.56
C THR A 36 0.07 5.25 13.60
N LYS A 37 0.25 6.53 13.92
CA LYS A 37 1.21 6.96 14.97
C LYS A 37 0.89 6.39 16.34
N MET A 38 -0.40 6.25 16.67
CA MET A 38 -0.85 5.86 18.01
C MET A 38 -0.98 4.35 18.18
N THR A 39 -1.31 3.62 17.12
CA THR A 39 -1.85 2.25 17.23
C THR A 39 -1.09 1.19 16.45
N SER A 40 -0.18 1.61 15.56
CA SER A 40 0.59 0.69 14.72
C SER A 40 1.55 -0.16 15.54
N VAL A 41 1.83 -1.36 15.04
CA VAL A 41 2.78 -2.31 15.64
C VAL A 41 4.10 -2.19 14.90
N GLU A 42 5.20 -2.11 15.65
CA GLU A 42 6.54 -2.16 15.07
C GLU A 42 6.76 -3.51 14.38
N GLY A 43 7.19 -3.47 13.11
CA GLY A 43 7.45 -4.67 12.33
C GLY A 43 6.22 -5.55 12.08
N ASP A 44 5.02 -4.96 12.05
CA ASP A 44 3.78 -5.65 11.69
C ASP A 44 3.94 -6.35 10.32
N GLY A 45 3.56 -7.63 10.24
CA GLY A 45 3.80 -8.45 9.04
C GLY A 45 5.25 -8.96 8.85
N TYR A 46 6.21 -8.53 9.67
CA TYR A 46 7.64 -8.86 9.52
C TYR A 46 8.28 -9.44 10.78
N LYS A 47 7.58 -10.34 11.48
CA LYS A 47 8.09 -11.02 12.69
C LYS A 47 8.63 -10.03 13.75
N LYS A 48 8.03 -8.84 13.87
CA LYS A 48 8.44 -7.74 14.76
C LYS A 48 9.79 -7.09 14.42
N SER A 49 10.32 -7.31 13.21
CA SER A 49 11.46 -6.55 12.72
C SER A 49 11.03 -5.11 12.44
N SER A 50 11.48 -4.16 13.27
CA SER A 50 11.18 -2.74 13.12
C SER A 50 11.92 -2.07 11.95
N SER A 51 12.82 -2.79 11.27
CA SER A 51 13.56 -2.34 10.08
C SER A 51 13.67 -3.48 9.06
N PRO A 52 12.55 -3.96 8.49
CA PRO A 52 12.54 -5.18 7.69
C PRO A 52 13.15 -5.03 6.30
N HIS A 53 13.27 -3.79 5.80
CA HIS A 53 13.82 -3.52 4.47
C HIS A 53 15.17 -2.80 4.53
N THR A 54 15.32 -1.85 5.44
CA THR A 54 16.59 -1.14 5.64
C THR A 54 16.70 -0.68 7.09
N THR A 55 17.91 -0.72 7.65
CA THR A 55 18.18 -0.27 9.03
C THR A 55 18.04 1.24 9.20
N ALA A 56 18.01 1.98 8.09
CA ALA A 56 17.88 3.44 8.06
C ALA A 56 16.42 3.92 8.20
N GLU A 57 15.47 3.01 8.28
CA GLU A 57 14.05 3.33 8.43
C GLU A 57 13.42 2.47 9.51
N HIS A 58 12.46 3.05 10.20
CA HIS A 58 11.59 2.37 11.15
C HIS A 58 10.25 2.07 10.46
N PHE A 59 9.82 0.83 10.57
CA PHE A 59 8.59 0.31 9.96
C PHE A 59 7.55 0.02 11.03
N GLN A 60 6.36 0.58 10.82
CA GLN A 60 5.18 0.24 11.61
C GLN A 60 3.99 0.02 10.71
N GLY A 61 3.10 -0.88 11.14
CA GLY A 61 1.94 -1.26 10.35
C GLY A 61 0.72 -1.61 11.19
N MET A 62 -0.42 -1.71 10.52
CA MET A 62 -1.70 -2.05 11.10
C MET A 62 -2.59 -2.78 10.08
N THR A 63 -2.96 -4.02 10.38
CA THR A 63 -3.93 -4.80 9.59
C THR A 63 -5.38 -4.41 9.92
N LEU A 64 -6.32 -4.76 9.03
CA LEU A 64 -7.75 -4.58 9.29
C LEU A 64 -8.21 -5.32 10.54
N GLY A 65 -7.75 -6.56 10.75
CA GLY A 65 -8.12 -7.36 11.92
C GLY A 65 -7.71 -6.68 13.22
N ARG A 66 -6.52 -6.06 13.26
CA ARG A 66 -6.09 -5.24 14.39
C ARG A 66 -7.00 -4.03 14.58
N THR A 67 -7.31 -3.30 13.52
CA THR A 67 -8.24 -2.15 13.59
C THR A 67 -9.59 -2.56 14.14
N GLY A 68 -10.16 -3.68 13.66
CA GLY A 68 -11.40 -4.25 14.17
C GLY A 68 -11.32 -4.62 15.65
N LEU A 69 -10.21 -5.22 16.10
CA LEU A 69 -10.01 -5.52 17.51
C LEU A 69 -9.98 -4.24 18.36
N MET A 70 -9.37 -3.17 17.87
CA MET A 70 -9.32 -1.89 18.59
C MET A 70 -10.69 -1.22 18.68
N VAL A 71 -11.48 -1.27 17.61
CA VAL A 71 -12.90 -0.84 17.63
C VAL A 71 -13.70 -1.68 18.64
N HIS A 72 -13.57 -3.00 18.59
CA HIS A 72 -14.29 -3.90 19.51
C HIS A 72 -13.98 -3.61 20.98
N ASN A 73 -12.72 -3.27 21.29
CA ASN A 73 -12.29 -2.91 22.64
C ASN A 73 -12.50 -1.41 22.98
N LYS A 74 -13.18 -0.64 22.12
CA LYS A 74 -13.47 0.80 22.30
C LYS A 74 -12.21 1.65 22.48
N LEU A 75 -11.10 1.23 21.85
CA LEU A 75 -9.84 1.98 21.84
C LEU A 75 -9.79 3.02 20.72
N ILE A 76 -10.57 2.80 19.66
CA ILE A 76 -10.78 3.74 18.56
C ILE A 76 -12.25 3.70 18.16
N GLU A 77 -12.73 4.79 17.60
CA GLU A 77 -14.10 4.93 17.10
C GLU A 77 -14.33 4.05 15.87
N LYS A 78 -15.55 3.51 15.70
CA LYS A 78 -15.89 2.62 14.59
C LYS A 78 -15.83 3.32 13.23
N GLU A 79 -16.05 4.62 13.21
CA GLU A 79 -16.03 5.50 12.04
C GLU A 79 -14.65 5.51 11.38
N VAL A 80 -13.58 5.27 12.16
CA VAL A 80 -12.22 5.13 11.62
C VAL A 80 -12.09 3.85 10.79
N LEU A 81 -12.70 2.75 11.25
CA LEU A 81 -12.72 1.50 10.50
C LEU A 81 -13.62 1.61 9.25
N GLU A 82 -14.79 2.26 9.38
CA GLU A 82 -15.66 2.56 8.24
C GLU A 82 -14.91 3.38 7.17
N LEU A 83 -14.20 4.44 7.58
CA LEU A 83 -13.37 5.25 6.68
C LEU A 83 -12.33 4.42 5.93
N ILE A 84 -11.60 3.52 6.60
CA ILE A 84 -10.61 2.65 5.93
C ILE A 84 -11.31 1.74 4.91
N LEU A 85 -12.43 1.13 5.27
CA LEU A 85 -13.16 0.22 4.38
C LEU A 85 -13.73 0.96 3.16
N ASP A 86 -14.26 2.16 3.35
CA ASP A 86 -14.84 2.98 2.28
C ASP A 86 -13.77 3.47 1.31
N LEU A 87 -12.68 4.06 1.82
CA LEU A 87 -11.56 4.52 0.98
C LEU A 87 -10.96 3.39 0.16
N THR A 88 -10.71 2.24 0.80
CA THR A 88 -10.12 1.08 0.10
C THR A 88 -11.10 0.49 -0.92
N SER A 89 -12.39 0.39 -0.61
CA SER A 89 -13.42 -0.07 -1.56
C SER A 89 -13.50 0.86 -2.77
N HIS A 90 -13.44 2.18 -2.55
CA HIS A 90 -13.45 3.16 -3.62
C HIS A 90 -12.21 3.04 -4.51
N CYS A 91 -11.03 2.80 -3.93
CA CYS A 91 -9.80 2.53 -4.67
C CYS A 91 -9.94 1.29 -5.58
N ARG A 92 -10.45 0.17 -5.05
CA ARG A 92 -10.71 -1.05 -5.81
C ARG A 92 -11.67 -0.80 -6.97
N ASP A 93 -12.83 -0.19 -6.69
CA ASP A 93 -13.86 0.04 -7.72
C ASP A 93 -13.36 0.96 -8.83
N TYR A 94 -12.53 1.94 -8.48
CA TYR A 94 -11.88 2.78 -9.47
C TYR A 94 -10.89 2.00 -10.34
N LEU A 95 -10.08 1.13 -9.73
CA LEU A 95 -9.11 0.30 -10.43
C LEU A 95 -9.79 -0.65 -11.43
N GLU A 96 -10.88 -1.31 -11.02
CA GLU A 96 -11.69 -2.18 -11.88
C GLU A 96 -12.23 -1.42 -13.10
N ARG A 97 -12.77 -0.21 -12.90
CA ARG A 97 -13.29 0.62 -13.98
C ARG A 97 -12.19 1.15 -14.89
N TYR A 98 -11.07 1.62 -14.33
CA TYR A 98 -9.98 2.22 -15.08
C TYR A 98 -9.34 1.21 -16.05
N PHE A 99 -9.06 0.00 -15.57
CA PHE A 99 -8.50 -1.07 -16.41
C PHE A 99 -9.56 -1.88 -17.16
N ASN A 100 -10.85 -1.51 -17.05
CA ASN A 100 -11.96 -2.21 -17.69
C ASN A 100 -11.96 -3.73 -17.39
N LEU A 101 -11.80 -4.08 -16.12
CA LEU A 101 -11.69 -5.47 -15.69
C LEU A 101 -13.05 -6.18 -15.78
N LEU A 102 -13.07 -7.33 -16.44
CA LEU A 102 -14.28 -8.16 -16.57
C LEU A 102 -14.54 -9.03 -15.33
N THR A 103 -13.49 -9.29 -14.55
CA THR A 103 -13.54 -10.12 -13.34
C THR A 103 -13.33 -9.21 -12.12
N PRO A 104 -14.16 -9.30 -11.07
CA PRO A 104 -14.01 -8.46 -9.90
C PRO A 104 -12.67 -8.72 -9.18
N LEU A 105 -12.22 -7.71 -8.46
CA LEU A 105 -11.07 -7.74 -7.59
C LEU A 105 -11.51 -8.00 -6.14
N TYR A 106 -11.07 -9.11 -5.59
CA TYR A 106 -11.16 -9.38 -4.16
C TYR A 106 -9.90 -8.84 -3.48
N PHE A 107 -10.06 -8.12 -2.36
CA PHE A 107 -8.92 -7.83 -1.48
C PHE A 107 -8.30 -9.14 -1.04
N SER A 108 -6.99 -9.29 -1.23
CA SER A 108 -6.21 -10.39 -0.66
C SER A 108 -5.49 -9.96 0.62
N PHE A 109 -5.11 -8.69 0.72
CA PHE A 109 -4.53 -8.09 1.91
C PHE A 109 -4.64 -6.55 1.87
N THR A 110 -4.88 -5.95 3.03
CA THR A 110 -4.93 -4.50 3.26
C THR A 110 -4.04 -4.14 4.43
N HIS A 111 -3.12 -3.20 4.24
CA HIS A 111 -2.15 -2.84 5.26
C HIS A 111 -1.93 -1.32 5.33
N LEU A 112 -2.30 -0.71 6.46
CA LEU A 112 -1.90 0.66 6.78
C LEU A 112 -0.45 0.62 7.27
N VAL A 113 0.45 1.33 6.59
CA VAL A 113 1.89 1.28 6.86
C VAL A 113 2.48 2.68 6.95
N CYS A 114 3.45 2.86 7.84
CA CYS A 114 4.31 4.03 7.89
C CYS A 114 5.77 3.61 7.92
N ARG A 115 6.59 4.32 7.15
CA ARG A 115 8.06 4.22 7.18
C ARG A 115 8.65 5.55 7.59
N THR A 116 9.37 5.54 8.70
CA THR A 116 9.93 6.74 9.32
C THR A 116 11.44 6.73 9.16
N ALA A 117 12.01 7.82 8.66
CA ALA A 117 13.46 7.95 8.53
C ALA A 117 14.15 7.87 9.91
N ARG A 118 15.33 7.26 9.96
CA ARG A 118 16.24 7.24 11.11
C ARG A 118 17.49 8.05 10.80
N PRO A 119 17.50 9.38 11.04
CA PRO A 119 18.60 10.25 10.66
C PRO A 119 19.96 9.82 11.21
N GLU A 120 19.98 9.17 12.38
CA GLU A 120 21.20 8.65 13.00
C GLU A 120 21.87 7.53 12.19
N LYS A 121 21.14 6.91 11.25
CA LYS A 121 21.64 5.89 10.33
C LYS A 121 21.91 6.44 8.93
N ALA A 122 21.55 7.69 8.65
CA ALA A 122 21.64 8.29 7.32
C ALA A 122 23.09 8.39 6.80
N ALA A 123 24.07 8.61 7.67
CA ALA A 123 25.49 8.72 7.31
C ALA A 123 26.07 7.41 6.73
N ASN A 124 25.45 6.27 7.00
CA ASN A 124 25.91 4.96 6.54
C ASN A 124 25.09 4.41 5.35
N ARG A 125 24.22 5.22 4.74
CA ARG A 125 23.42 4.79 3.60
C ARG A 125 24.28 4.69 2.34
N SER A 126 24.20 3.54 1.67
CA SER A 126 24.73 3.37 0.32
C SER A 126 23.95 4.24 -0.66
N SER A 127 24.58 4.67 -1.75
CA SER A 127 23.89 5.31 -2.88
C SER A 127 22.88 4.38 -3.58
N LEU A 128 22.97 3.07 -3.33
CA LEU A 128 22.06 2.04 -3.82
C LEU A 128 20.99 1.64 -2.78
N ASP A 129 20.99 2.25 -1.59
CA ASP A 129 19.99 1.91 -0.56
C ASP A 129 18.58 2.27 -1.05
N MET A 130 17.62 1.40 -0.77
CA MET A 130 16.21 1.61 -1.09
C MET A 130 15.38 1.48 0.17
N SER A 131 14.28 2.24 0.24
CA SER A 131 13.27 2.02 1.29
C SER A 131 12.60 0.66 1.07
N HIS A 132 12.25 0.34 -0.18
CA HIS A 132 11.82 -0.98 -0.61
C HIS A 132 12.59 -1.36 -1.86
N GLU A 133 13.30 -2.49 -1.83
CA GLU A 133 13.95 -3.04 -3.01
C GLU A 133 12.97 -3.23 -4.17
N VAL A 134 13.51 -3.20 -5.39
CA VAL A 134 12.71 -3.47 -6.58
C VAL A 134 12.19 -4.90 -6.54
N HIS A 135 10.88 -5.05 -6.70
CA HIS A 135 10.21 -6.35 -6.72
C HIS A 135 8.96 -6.29 -7.59
N VAL A 136 8.31 -7.44 -7.71
CA VAL A 136 6.95 -7.57 -8.22
C VAL A 136 6.13 -8.35 -7.21
N ASP A 137 4.82 -8.11 -7.18
CA ASP A 137 3.98 -8.55 -6.06
C ASP A 137 3.58 -10.03 -6.14
N ASN A 138 3.62 -10.65 -7.33
CA ASN A 138 3.09 -12.00 -7.55
C ASN A 138 4.09 -13.07 -7.99
N CYS A 139 5.39 -12.76 -8.05
CA CYS A 139 6.43 -13.75 -8.35
C CYS A 139 7.79 -13.31 -7.83
N ILE A 140 8.74 -14.24 -7.85
CA ILE A 140 10.16 -13.93 -7.65
C ILE A 140 10.74 -13.60 -9.02
N LEU A 141 10.79 -12.31 -9.34
CA LEU A 141 11.46 -11.84 -10.56
C LEU A 141 12.95 -12.21 -10.47
N GLN A 142 13.54 -12.58 -11.60
CA GLN A 142 14.93 -12.99 -11.76
C GLN A 142 15.69 -11.96 -12.64
N ASN A 143 17.02 -11.98 -12.58
CA ASN A 143 17.86 -11.03 -13.32
C ASN A 143 17.73 -11.15 -14.84
N ASP A 144 17.34 -12.32 -15.35
CA ASP A 144 17.09 -12.58 -16.78
C ASP A 144 15.66 -12.19 -17.22
N GLY A 145 14.85 -11.65 -16.30
CA GLY A 145 13.45 -11.27 -16.53
C GLY A 145 12.44 -12.39 -16.22
N ASP A 146 12.89 -13.59 -15.86
CA ASP A 146 11.98 -14.67 -15.50
C ASP A 146 11.23 -14.38 -14.20
N CYS A 147 9.97 -14.78 -14.16
CA CYS A 147 9.05 -14.50 -13.06
C CYS A 147 8.62 -15.80 -12.41
N LEU A 148 9.38 -16.25 -11.41
CA LEU A 148 9.17 -17.55 -10.77
C LEU A 148 7.95 -17.50 -9.85
N ARG A 149 6.87 -18.17 -10.28
CA ARG A 149 5.62 -18.28 -9.54
C ARG A 149 5.66 -19.43 -8.54
N VAL A 150 6.53 -19.32 -7.54
CA VAL A 150 6.73 -20.31 -6.47
C VAL A 150 6.76 -19.63 -5.09
N PRO A 151 6.47 -20.36 -3.99
CA PRO A 151 6.67 -19.82 -2.65
C PRO A 151 8.11 -19.29 -2.46
N PRO A 152 8.29 -18.16 -1.76
CA PRO A 152 7.31 -17.45 -0.93
C PRO A 152 6.44 -16.41 -1.65
N ALA A 153 6.46 -16.32 -2.99
CA ALA A 153 5.69 -15.32 -3.71
C ALA A 153 4.17 -15.49 -3.58
N TYR A 154 3.45 -14.38 -3.53
CA TYR A 154 1.97 -14.35 -3.50
C TYR A 154 1.41 -14.49 -4.91
N VAL A 155 1.56 -15.67 -5.51
CA VAL A 155 1.23 -15.96 -6.92
C VAL A 155 -0.23 -15.71 -7.31
N PHE A 156 -1.13 -15.58 -6.34
CA PHE A 156 -2.54 -15.29 -6.55
C PHE A 156 -2.84 -13.79 -6.69
N ARG A 157 -1.87 -12.89 -6.50
CA ARG A 157 -2.09 -11.45 -6.68
C ARG A 157 -2.12 -11.08 -8.15
N ASP A 158 -3.12 -10.31 -8.54
CA ASP A 158 -3.37 -9.88 -9.92
C ASP A 158 -3.15 -8.37 -10.07
N TYR A 159 -3.58 -7.57 -9.09
CA TYR A 159 -3.42 -6.12 -9.06
C TYR A 159 -3.01 -5.63 -7.68
N SER A 160 -2.41 -4.45 -7.65
CA SER A 160 -2.01 -3.76 -6.44
C SER A 160 -2.40 -2.29 -6.53
N ALA A 161 -2.68 -1.68 -5.38
CA ALA A 161 -2.85 -0.25 -5.27
C ALA A 161 -2.25 0.28 -3.97
N ILE A 162 -1.62 1.46 -4.04
CA ILE A 162 -1.05 2.16 -2.89
C ILE A 162 -1.72 3.52 -2.79
N LEU A 163 -2.49 3.74 -1.72
CA LEU A 163 -3.09 5.05 -1.41
C LEU A 163 -2.21 5.80 -0.42
N TYR A 164 -1.71 6.97 -0.81
CA TYR A 164 -0.86 7.81 0.02
C TYR A 164 -1.67 8.70 0.96
N LEU A 165 -1.19 8.80 2.20
CA LEU A 165 -1.90 9.51 3.27
C LEU A 165 -1.26 10.85 3.63
N ASN A 166 -0.05 11.16 3.15
CA ASN A 166 0.65 12.38 3.53
C ASN A 166 1.74 12.77 2.53
N GLN A 167 2.30 13.97 2.69
CA GLN A 167 3.39 14.51 1.85
C GLN A 167 4.48 15.25 2.63
N GLU A 168 4.37 15.33 3.96
CA GLU A 168 5.25 16.09 4.85
C GLU A 168 6.50 15.28 5.22
N PHE A 169 7.22 14.81 4.21
CA PHE A 169 8.47 14.05 4.32
C PHE A 169 9.41 14.32 3.13
N GLU A 170 10.67 13.92 3.25
CA GLU A 170 11.69 14.06 2.19
C GLU A 170 12.10 12.68 1.67
N GLY A 171 12.19 12.53 0.34
CA GLY A 171 12.41 11.25 -0.34
C GLY A 171 11.15 10.37 -0.41
N GLY A 172 11.30 9.05 -0.40
CA GLY A 172 10.20 8.10 -0.33
C GLY A 172 9.37 7.97 -1.61
N GLU A 173 9.88 8.41 -2.75
CA GLU A 173 9.22 8.31 -4.04
C GLU A 173 9.00 6.84 -4.42
N PHE A 174 7.85 6.55 -5.02
CA PHE A 174 7.59 5.26 -5.65
C PHE A 174 8.15 5.28 -7.07
N ILE A 175 8.77 4.18 -7.49
CA ILE A 175 9.35 4.08 -8.82
C ILE A 175 8.82 2.84 -9.54
N PHE A 176 8.64 2.97 -10.85
CA PHE A 176 8.59 1.82 -11.76
C PHE A 176 9.94 1.67 -12.45
N THR A 177 10.35 0.44 -12.71
CA THR A 177 11.64 0.13 -13.32
C THR A 177 11.48 -0.90 -14.44
N HIS A 178 12.40 -0.86 -15.40
CA HIS A 178 12.44 -1.82 -16.50
C HIS A 178 12.94 -3.21 -16.04
N ASP A 179 13.81 -3.24 -15.03
CA ASP A 179 14.47 -4.46 -14.54
C ASP A 179 14.50 -4.52 -13.00
N GLN A 180 15.05 -5.62 -12.49
CA GLN A 180 15.23 -5.84 -11.05
C GLN A 180 16.31 -4.99 -10.40
N THR A 181 17.28 -4.52 -11.19
CA THR A 181 18.44 -3.86 -10.62
C THR A 181 18.12 -2.43 -10.20
N GLY A 182 17.01 -1.87 -10.72
CA GLY A 182 16.65 -0.48 -10.47
C GLY A 182 17.69 0.48 -11.04
N SER A 183 18.44 0.04 -12.05
CA SER A 183 19.52 0.85 -12.64
C SER A 183 19.00 2.07 -13.40
N SER A 184 17.76 2.02 -13.86
CA SER A 184 17.05 3.15 -14.46
C SER A 184 15.56 3.11 -14.09
N TYR A 185 14.99 4.27 -13.82
CA TYR A 185 13.58 4.41 -13.48
C TYR A 185 12.77 4.81 -14.72
N GLU A 186 11.68 4.10 -14.98
CA GLU A 186 10.73 4.44 -16.06
C GLU A 186 9.87 5.63 -15.65
N SER A 187 9.47 5.68 -14.37
CA SER A 187 8.74 6.80 -13.80
C SER A 187 8.99 6.93 -12.30
N ILE A 188 8.82 8.15 -11.80
CA ILE A 188 8.98 8.50 -10.38
C ILE A 188 7.71 9.20 -9.93
N ILE A 189 7.07 8.64 -8.90
CA ILE A 189 5.80 9.12 -8.37
C ILE A 189 6.02 9.68 -6.98
N LYS A 190 5.84 10.99 -6.85
CA LYS A 190 5.86 11.67 -5.56
C LYS A 190 4.55 11.39 -4.80
N PRO A 191 4.62 10.81 -3.58
CA PRO A 191 3.45 10.60 -2.74
C PRO A 191 2.80 11.92 -2.32
N LYS A 192 1.48 11.91 -2.21
CA LYS A 192 0.72 12.96 -1.54
C LYS A 192 -0.62 12.46 -1.02
N CYS A 193 -1.18 13.12 -0.02
CA CYS A 193 -2.50 12.78 0.50
C CYS A 193 -3.53 12.59 -0.64
N GLY A 194 -4.24 11.45 -0.62
CA GLY A 194 -5.30 11.13 -1.56
C GLY A 194 -4.82 10.71 -2.96
N ARG A 195 -3.50 10.59 -3.18
CA ARG A 195 -2.94 10.02 -4.42
C ARG A 195 -2.90 8.51 -4.32
N MET A 196 -3.44 7.84 -5.33
CA MET A 196 -3.33 6.40 -5.51
C MET A 196 -2.43 6.08 -6.70
N VAL A 197 -1.55 5.09 -6.52
CA VAL A 197 -0.89 4.37 -7.62
C VAL A 197 -1.54 3.01 -7.75
N GLY A 198 -1.97 2.62 -8.95
CA GLY A 198 -2.59 1.33 -9.23
C GLY A 198 -1.90 0.62 -10.38
N PHE A 199 -1.65 -0.68 -10.26
CA PHE A 199 -0.91 -1.43 -11.27
C PHE A 199 -1.19 -2.95 -11.21
N SER A 200 -0.93 -3.67 -12.30
CA SER A 200 -0.98 -5.15 -12.28
C SER A 200 0.23 -5.73 -11.53
N ALA A 201 0.04 -6.77 -10.73
CA ALA A 201 1.02 -7.29 -9.77
C ALA A 201 2.19 -8.10 -10.38
N GLY A 202 2.16 -8.26 -11.71
CA GLY A 202 3.02 -9.16 -12.47
C GLY A 202 4.37 -8.59 -12.92
N PRO A 203 5.10 -9.34 -13.75
CA PRO A 203 6.45 -8.98 -14.20
C PRO A 203 6.51 -7.73 -15.09
N LYS A 204 5.35 -7.24 -15.56
CA LYS A 204 5.26 -5.98 -16.34
C LYS A 204 5.50 -4.73 -15.50
N ASN A 205 5.35 -4.84 -14.17
CA ASN A 205 5.40 -3.70 -13.26
C ASN A 205 6.42 -3.91 -12.13
N PRO A 206 7.72 -4.13 -12.42
CA PRO A 206 8.77 -4.02 -11.41
C PRO A 206 8.74 -2.63 -10.78
N HIS A 207 8.76 -2.59 -9.45
CA HIS A 207 8.61 -1.34 -8.71
C HIS A 207 9.34 -1.38 -7.37
N GLY A 208 9.63 -0.19 -6.85
CA GLY A 208 10.32 -0.03 -5.58
C GLY A 208 10.00 1.31 -4.92
N VAL A 209 10.66 1.57 -3.79
CA VAL A 209 10.50 2.84 -3.07
C VAL A 209 11.88 3.40 -2.74
N LEU A 210 12.12 4.63 -3.16
CA LEU A 210 13.35 5.36 -2.84
C LEU A 210 13.45 5.65 -1.33
N PRO A 211 14.65 5.85 -0.79
CA PRO A 211 14.87 6.14 0.62
C PRO A 211 14.00 7.28 1.18
N VAL A 212 13.43 7.08 2.37
CA VAL A 212 12.86 8.18 3.17
C VAL A 212 14.00 8.84 3.93
N HIS A 213 14.29 10.10 3.64
CA HIS A 213 15.40 10.83 4.25
C HIS A 213 15.00 11.55 5.54
N LYS A 214 13.74 12.00 5.62
CA LYS A 214 13.23 12.74 6.77
C LYS A 214 11.72 12.58 6.88
N GLY A 215 11.21 12.56 8.11
CA GLY A 215 9.78 12.44 8.38
C GLY A 215 9.28 11.00 8.24
N SER A 216 7.97 10.85 8.08
CA SER A 216 7.31 9.55 7.98
C SER A 216 6.45 9.50 6.73
N ARG A 217 6.63 8.47 5.92
CA ARG A 217 5.82 8.17 4.73
C ARG A 217 4.75 7.16 5.10
N CYS A 218 3.48 7.56 5.05
CA CYS A 218 2.34 6.70 5.38
C CYS A 218 1.45 6.41 4.17
N ALA A 219 1.00 5.17 4.05
CA ALA A 219 0.17 4.71 2.95
C ALA A 219 -0.73 3.54 3.37
N ILE A 220 -1.76 3.27 2.56
CA ILE A 220 -2.52 2.01 2.60
C ILE A 220 -2.08 1.18 1.40
N GLY A 221 -1.42 0.05 1.67
CA GLY A 221 -1.16 -0.98 0.66
C GLY A 221 -2.38 -1.88 0.49
N MET A 222 -2.81 -2.07 -0.74
CA MET A 222 -3.92 -2.94 -1.11
C MET A 222 -3.43 -3.91 -2.19
N TRP A 223 -3.66 -5.20 -1.97
CA TRP A 223 -3.36 -6.23 -2.95
C TRP A 223 -4.62 -7.00 -3.30
N PHE A 224 -4.83 -7.24 -4.57
CA PHE A 224 -6.06 -7.81 -5.11
C PHE A 224 -5.81 -9.12 -5.85
N THR A 225 -6.86 -9.94 -5.90
CA THR A 225 -6.90 -11.20 -6.62
C THR A 225 -8.24 -11.35 -7.33
N HIS A 226 -8.27 -11.99 -8.48
CA HIS A 226 -9.47 -12.45 -9.15
C HIS A 226 -10.04 -13.72 -8.53
N ASP A 227 -9.24 -14.44 -7.73
CA ASP A 227 -9.65 -15.69 -7.11
C ASP A 227 -10.18 -15.46 -5.69
N LYS A 228 -11.51 -15.53 -5.56
CA LYS A 228 -12.22 -15.38 -4.28
C LYS A 228 -11.73 -16.27 -3.15
N ARG A 229 -11.01 -17.38 -3.44
CA ARG A 229 -10.45 -18.28 -2.42
C ARG A 229 -9.34 -17.60 -1.61
N PHE A 230 -8.66 -16.62 -2.19
CA PHE A 230 -7.58 -15.87 -1.55
C PHE A 230 -8.03 -14.51 -1.00
N LYS A 231 -9.34 -14.32 -0.81
CA LYS A 231 -9.87 -13.08 -0.24
C LYS A 231 -9.43 -12.89 1.22
N GLU A 232 -9.23 -11.64 1.62
CA GLU A 232 -8.82 -11.21 2.93
C GLU A 232 -9.90 -11.54 3.97
N VAL A 233 -9.62 -12.53 4.82
CA VAL A 233 -10.54 -12.98 5.87
C VAL A 233 -10.78 -11.86 6.88
N GLU A 234 -9.72 -11.09 7.22
CA GLU A 234 -9.82 -9.97 8.16
C GLU A 234 -10.84 -8.92 7.73
N ARG A 235 -10.91 -8.60 6.44
CA ARG A 235 -11.91 -7.70 5.89
C ARG A 235 -13.34 -8.21 6.15
N THR A 236 -13.60 -9.49 5.88
CA THR A 236 -14.91 -10.11 6.14
C THR A 236 -15.27 -10.08 7.63
N MET A 237 -14.28 -10.28 8.51
CA MET A 237 -14.47 -10.23 9.96
C MET A 237 -14.86 -8.82 10.43
N VAL A 238 -14.14 -7.78 9.98
CA VAL A 238 -14.41 -6.41 10.42
C VAL A 238 -15.71 -5.83 9.85
N GLU A 239 -16.08 -6.18 8.61
CA GLU A 239 -17.40 -5.85 8.07
C GLU A 239 -18.54 -6.48 8.88
N THR A 240 -18.32 -7.71 9.38
CA THR A 240 -19.29 -8.39 10.25
C THR A 240 -19.36 -7.74 11.63
N LEU A 241 -18.23 -7.30 12.18
CA LEU A 241 -18.18 -6.53 13.43
C LEU A 241 -19.00 -5.24 13.29
N LEU A 242 -18.78 -4.45 12.24
CA LEU A 242 -19.51 -3.20 12.02
C LEU A 242 -21.02 -3.42 11.91
N ARG A 243 -21.46 -4.43 11.14
CA ARG A 243 -22.89 -4.78 11.06
C ARG A 243 -23.50 -5.11 12.41
N LYS A 244 -22.76 -5.78 13.31
CA LYS A 244 -23.23 -6.08 14.67
C LYS A 244 -23.36 -4.80 15.51
N LEU A 245 -22.35 -3.95 15.48
CA LEU A 245 -22.37 -2.68 16.21
C LEU A 245 -23.51 -1.76 15.75
N GLN A 246 -23.77 -1.69 14.44
CA GLN A 246 -24.90 -0.94 13.89
C GLN A 246 -26.26 -1.46 14.39
N ASN A 247 -26.41 -2.79 14.52
CA ASN A 247 -27.65 -3.39 15.04
C ASN A 247 -27.84 -3.20 16.55
N GLU A 248 -26.77 -2.96 17.31
CA GLU A 248 -26.82 -2.71 18.76
C GLU A 248 -27.17 -1.25 19.11
N GLU A 249 -27.02 -0.33 18.14
CA GLU A 249 -27.34 1.10 18.28
C GLU A 249 -28.77 1.46 17.84
N MET A 250 -29.48 0.53 17.21
CA MET A 250 -30.91 0.64 16.84
C MET A 250 -31.83 0.15 17.94
#